data_AF-A0A1F9NPL5-F1
#
_entry.id   AF-A0A1F9NPL5-F1
#
_cell.length_a   1.000
_cell.length_b   1.000
_cell.length_c   1.000
_cell.angle_alpha   90.00
_cell.angle_beta   90.00
_cell.angle_gamma   90.00
#
_symmetry.space_group_name_H-M   'P 1'
#
loop_
_entity.id
_entity.type
_entity.pdbx_description
1 polymer ?
#
loop_
_entity_poly.entity_id
_entity_poly.type
_entity_poly.pdbx_seq_one_letter_code
_entity_poly.pdbx_strand_id
1 'polypeptide(L)'
;MTGEGMDNVEKLRVMLQHWIEHNKGHMEEFTKWQETMAGEGKTSLAAHIAKAIEMMVGMNEELHQALHEAGGHGHDDDHHHHHHHHHHHHD
;
A
#
# COMPACT_ATOMS: atom_id res chain seq x y z
N MET A 1 6.25 21.50 25.75
CA MET A 1 6.81 20.69 24.65
C MET A 1 6.02 19.39 24.59
N THR A 2 4.89 19.38 23.89
CA THR A 2 4.13 18.17 23.59
C THR A 2 4.45 17.83 22.14
N GLY A 3 5.43 16.95 21.93
CA GLY A 3 5.55 16.24 20.66
C GLY A 3 4.42 15.22 20.62
N GLU A 4 3.23 15.67 20.21
CA GLU A 4 2.07 14.80 20.01
C GLU A 4 2.43 13.79 18.92
N GLY A 5 2.35 12.50 19.25
CA GLY A 5 2.69 11.42 18.33
C GLY A 5 1.83 11.49 17.07
N MET A 6 2.42 11.11 15.92
CA MET A 6 1.81 11.12 14.58
C MET A 6 0.28 11.06 14.62
N ASP A 7 -0.36 11.99 13.92
CA ASP A 7 -1.80 12.02 13.79
C ASP A 7 -2.31 10.64 13.32
N ASN A 8 -3.46 10.21 13.83
CA ASN A 8 -3.99 8.88 13.53
C ASN A 8 -4.20 8.69 12.02
N VAL A 9 -4.51 9.77 11.29
CA VAL A 9 -4.61 9.78 9.83
C VAL A 9 -3.25 9.53 9.18
N GLU A 10 -2.18 10.14 9.67
CA GLU A 10 -0.82 9.91 9.16
C GLU A 10 -0.36 8.47 9.37
N LYS A 11 -0.63 7.90 10.56
CA LYS A 11 -0.35 6.48 10.84
C LYS A 11 -1.15 5.57 9.92
N LEU A 12 -2.46 5.85 9.76
CA LEU A 12 -3.33 5.07 8.90
C LEU A 12 -2.86 5.08 7.45
N ARG A 13 -2.43 6.24 6.93
CA ARG A 13 -1.87 6.37 5.58
C ARG A 13 -0.69 5.44 5.32
N VAL A 14 0.23 5.31 6.29
CA VAL A 14 1.36 4.37 6.18
C VAL A 14 0.88 2.92 6.22
N MET A 15 -0.06 2.60 7.11
CA MET A 15 -0.63 1.25 7.21
C MET A 15 -1.38 0.83 5.94
N LEU A 16 -2.18 1.71 5.34
CA LEU A 16 -2.93 1.45 4.11
C LEU A 16 -2.00 1.07 2.96
N GLN A 17 -0.90 1.81 2.77
CA GLN A 17 0.10 1.48 1.75
C GLN A 17 0.73 0.10 1.98
N HIS A 18 1.07 -0.22 3.23
CA HIS A 18 1.63 -1.51 3.58
C HIS A 18 0.63 -2.66 3.32
N TRP A 19 -0.63 -2.50 3.70
CA TRP A 19 -1.66 -3.52 3.47
C TRP A 19 -1.95 -3.74 1.99
N ILE A 20 -2.03 -2.67 1.19
CA ILE A 20 -2.23 -2.78 -0.27
C ILE A 20 -1.12 -3.62 -0.90
N GLU A 21 0.15 -3.33 -0.58
CA GLU A 21 1.30 -4.07 -1.09
C GLU A 21 1.31 -5.52 -0.57
N HIS A 22 0.99 -5.73 0.70
CA HIS A 22 0.92 -7.07 1.28
C HIS A 22 -0.16 -7.93 0.62
N ASN A 23 -1.34 -7.36 0.38
CA ASN A 23 -2.44 -8.03 -0.30
C ASN A 23 -2.09 -8.42 -1.74
N LYS A 24 -1.27 -7.62 -2.43
CA LYS A 24 -0.73 -7.98 -3.75
C LYS A 24 0.12 -9.25 -3.68
N GLY A 25 1.02 -9.35 -2.69
CA GLY A 25 1.80 -10.57 -2.46
C GLY A 25 0.92 -11.80 -2.20
N HIS A 26 -0.13 -11.65 -1.40
CA HIS A 26 -1.10 -12.73 -1.17
C HIS A 26 -1.88 -13.12 -2.42
N MET A 27 -2.32 -12.15 -3.23
CA MET A 27 -3.00 -12.44 -4.51
C MET A 27 -2.10 -13.23 -5.45
N GLU A 28 -0.81 -12.88 -5.56
CA GLU A 28 0.17 -13.62 -6.37
C GLU A 28 0.36 -15.06 -5.88
N GLU A 29 0.45 -15.27 -4.57
CA GLU A 29 0.57 -16.61 -3.99
C GLU A 29 -0.71 -17.43 -4.21
N PHE A 30 -1.89 -16.84 -4.01
CA PHE A 30 -3.16 -17.52 -4.20
C PHE A 30 -3.36 -17.90 -5.66
N THR A 31 -2.93 -17.05 -6.60
CA THR A 31 -2.98 -17.33 -8.04
C THR A 31 -2.17 -18.59 -8.37
N LYS A 32 -0.94 -18.71 -7.84
CA LYS A 32 -0.10 -19.92 -8.04
C LYS A 32 -0.80 -21.18 -7.54
N TRP A 33 -1.45 -21.12 -6.38
CA TRP A 33 -2.20 -22.25 -5.83
C TRP A 33 -3.47 -22.56 -6.62
N GLN A 34 -4.19 -21.54 -7.08
CA GLN A 34 -5.36 -21.68 -7.93
C GLN A 34 -5.00 -22.41 -9.23
N GLU A 35 -3.91 -22.02 -9.88
CA GLU A 35 -3.38 -22.67 -11.08
C GLU A 35 -2.95 -24.12 -10.81
N THR A 36 -2.22 -24.35 -9.71
CA THR A 36 -1.78 -25.70 -9.30
C THR A 36 -2.97 -26.64 -9.11
N MET A 37 -3.98 -26.20 -8.34
CA MET A 37 -5.19 -27.01 -8.08
C MET A 37 -6.04 -27.22 -9.34
N ALA A 38 -6.08 -26.24 -10.25
CA ALA A 38 -6.72 -26.41 -11.54
C ALA A 38 -6.00 -27.47 -12.39
N GLY A 39 -4.66 -27.43 -12.42
CA GLY A 39 -3.81 -28.42 -13.11
C GLY A 39 -3.94 -29.84 -12.56
N GLU A 40 -4.20 -29.99 -11.26
CA GLU A 40 -4.47 -31.27 -10.61
C GLU A 40 -5.93 -31.76 -10.76
N GLY A 41 -6.77 -31.04 -11.51
CA GLY A 41 -8.17 -31.38 -11.71
C GLY A 41 -9.07 -31.10 -10.50
N LYS A 42 -8.58 -30.38 -9.49
CA LYS A 42 -9.35 -29.93 -8.32
C LYS A 42 -10.10 -28.63 -8.62
N THR A 43 -10.91 -28.64 -9.67
CA THR A 43 -11.56 -27.44 -10.22
C THR A 43 -12.43 -26.68 -9.20
N SER A 44 -13.20 -27.38 -8.36
CA SER A 44 -14.00 -26.73 -7.32
C SER A 44 -13.15 -26.04 -6.26
N LEU A 45 -12.00 -26.62 -5.90
CA LEU A 45 -11.07 -26.02 -4.94
C LEU A 45 -10.40 -24.79 -5.55
N ALA A 46 -9.93 -24.89 -6.79
CA ALA A 46 -9.38 -23.77 -7.54
C ALA A 46 -10.40 -22.61 -7.67
N ALA A 47 -11.68 -22.92 -7.89
CA ALA A 47 -12.74 -21.91 -7.99
C ALA A 47 -12.95 -21.13 -6.67
N HIS A 48 -12.83 -21.77 -5.51
CA HIS A 48 -12.90 -21.06 -4.23
C HIS A 48 -11.71 -20.12 -4.02
N ILE A 49 -10.50 -20.53 -4.43
CA ILE A 49 -9.31 -19.69 -4.37
C ILE A 49 -9.45 -18.50 -5.34
N ALA A 50 -9.95 -18.73 -6.56
CA ALA A 50 -10.22 -17.67 -7.51
C ALA A 50 -11.18 -16.61 -6.94
N LYS A 51 -12.27 -17.06 -6.28
CA LYS A 51 -13.20 -16.14 -5.61
C LYS A 51 -12.57 -15.36 -4.46
N ALA A 52 -11.62 -15.96 -3.73
CA ALA A 52 -10.87 -15.25 -2.70
C ALA A 52 -10.00 -14.13 -3.29
N ILE A 53 -9.37 -14.38 -4.44
CA ILE A 53 -8.60 -13.36 -5.18
C ILE A 53 -9.53 -12.22 -5.62
N GLU A 54 -10.69 -12.52 -6.19
CA GLU A 54 -11.68 -11.49 -6.58
C GLU A 54 -12.10 -10.59 -5.40
N MET A 55 -12.37 -11.19 -4.24
CA MET A 55 -12.69 -10.42 -3.04
C MET A 55 -11.52 -9.55 -2.56
N MET A 56 -10.28 -10.02 -2.69
CA MET A 56 -9.10 -9.21 -2.34
C MET A 56 -8.87 -8.05 -3.31
N VAL A 57 -9.22 -8.20 -4.59
CA VAL A 57 -9.19 -7.08 -5.54
C VAL A 57 -10.14 -5.98 -5.07
N GLY A 58 -11.41 -6.31 -4.77
CA GLY A 58 -12.36 -5.33 -4.26
C GLY A 58 -11.94 -4.73 -2.91
N MET A 59 -11.35 -5.53 -2.01
CA MET A 59 -10.78 -5.00 -0.77
C MET A 59 -9.66 -3.99 -1.05
N ASN A 60 -8.74 -4.28 -1.97
CA ASN A 60 -7.67 -3.37 -2.33
C ASN A 60 -8.20 -2.07 -2.97
N GLU A 61 -9.25 -2.14 -3.78
CA GLU A 61 -9.91 -0.95 -4.33
C GLU A 61 -10.42 -0.03 -3.22
N GLU A 62 -11.11 -0.56 -2.21
CA GLU A 62 -11.57 0.20 -1.04
C GLU A 62 -10.41 0.78 -0.22
N LEU A 63 -9.32 0.02 -0.04
CA LEU A 63 -8.12 0.52 0.64
C LEU A 63 -7.44 1.65 -0.15
N HIS A 64 -7.46 1.61 -1.48
CA HIS A 64 -6.99 2.70 -2.32
C HIS A 64 -7.86 3.96 -2.17
N GLN A 65 -9.19 3.81 -2.08
CA GLN A 65 -10.08 4.94 -1.82
C GLN A 65 -9.82 5.54 -0.43
N ALA A 66 -9.71 4.70 0.60
CA ALA A 66 -9.37 5.15 1.94
C ALA A 66 -8.01 5.86 1.98
N LEU A 67 -7.02 5.37 1.22
CA LEU A 67 -5.71 6.01 1.10
C LEU A 67 -5.82 7.39 0.44
N HIS A 68 -6.64 7.51 -0.60
CA HIS A 68 -6.90 8.79 -1.27
C HIS A 68 -7.56 9.79 -0.31
N GLU A 69 -8.60 9.38 0.43
CA GLU A 69 -9.27 10.22 1.44
C GLU A 69 -8.34 10.63 2.60
N ALA A 70 -7.38 9.77 2.97
CA ALA A 70 -6.36 10.08 3.97
C ALA A 70 -5.25 11.03 3.46
N GLY A 71 -5.45 11.70 2.31
CA GLY A 71 -4.48 12.59 1.68
C GLY A 71 -3.41 11.81 0.89
N GLY A 72 -3.85 10.82 0.12
CA GLY A 72 -3.00 9.87 -0.61
C GLY A 72 -1.90 10.58 -1.41
N HIS A 73 -0.65 10.08 -1.30
CA HIS A 73 0.60 10.64 -1.84
C HIS A 73 0.47 12.00 -2.55
N GLY A 74 0.19 13.05 -1.77
CA GLY A 74 0.50 14.41 -2.17
C GLY A 74 2.02 14.56 -2.14
N HIS A 75 2.68 14.23 -3.24
CA HIS A 75 3.99 14.77 -3.55
C HIS A 75 3.79 16.08 -4.33
N ASP A 76 3.00 17.00 -3.76
CA ASP A 76 2.74 18.32 -4.30
C ASP A 76 2.57 19.31 -3.13
N ASP A 77 3.47 19.26 -2.15
CA ASP A 77 3.78 20.44 -1.35
C ASP A 77 5.25 20.78 -1.58
N ASP A 78 5.39 21.67 -2.56
CA ASP A 78 6.47 22.57 -2.88
C ASP A 78 7.05 23.22 -1.60
N HIS A 79 7.85 22.48 -0.84
CA HIS A 79 8.66 23.05 0.23
C HIS A 79 10.05 23.38 -0.30
N HIS A 80 10.12 24.59 -0.85
CA HIS A 80 11.32 25.38 -1.06
C HIS A 80 12.35 25.22 0.07
N HIS A 81 13.31 24.31 -0.09
CA HIS A 81 14.57 24.40 0.63
C HIS A 81 15.40 25.52 0.00
N HIS A 82 15.16 26.73 0.51
CA HIS A 82 15.98 27.89 0.26
C HIS A 82 17.46 27.56 0.43
N HIS A 83 18.23 27.79 -0.64
CA HIS A 83 19.66 28.00 -0.60
C HIS A 83 20.03 28.94 0.55
N HIS A 84 20.78 28.44 1.52
CA HIS A 84 21.70 29.27 2.28
C HIS A 84 23.13 28.82 1.99
N HIS A 85 23.73 29.49 1.00
CA HIS A 85 25.18 29.59 0.92
C HIS A 85 25.69 30.21 2.21
N HIS A 86 26.39 29.43 3.04
CA HIS A 86 27.33 29.98 3.99
C HIS A 86 28.73 29.83 3.41
N HIS A 87 29.23 30.94 2.86
CA HIS A 87 30.65 31.17 2.71
C HIS A 87 31.32 31.03 4.08
N HIS A 88 32.31 30.14 4.20
CA HIS A 88 33.38 30.32 5.17
C HIS A 88 34.72 30.20 4.46
N HIS A 89 35.31 31.38 4.26
CA HIS A 89 36.72 31.61 4.05
C HIS A 89 37.47 31.22 5.34
N HIS A 90 38.61 30.55 5.21
CA HIS A 90 39.73 30.69 6.14
C HIS A 90 41.04 30.31 5.43
N ASP A 91 42.03 31.17 5.66
CA ASP A 91 43.39 31.22 5.12
C ASP A 91 44.21 29.92 5.18
#